data_AF-K1SJ49-F1
#
_entry.id   AF-K1SJ49-F1
#
_cell.length_a   1.000
_cell.length_b   1.000
_cell.length_c   1.000
_cell.angle_alpha   90.00
_cell.angle_beta   90.00
_cell.angle_gamma   90.00
#
_symmetry.space_group_name_H-M   'P 1'
#
loop_
_entity.id
_entity.type
_entity.pdbx_description
1 polymer ?
#
loop_
_entity_poly.entity_id
_entity_poly.type
_entity_poly.pdbx_seq_one_letter_code
_entity_poly.pdbx_strand_id
1 'polypeptide(L)' 'NGKHEILGITIKPEAVDPDDIEMLEDLVAAAVNATVKQVDETAEAEMGKLTGGLNIPGL' A
#
# COMPACT_ATOMS: atom_id res chain seq x y z
N ASN A 1 -4.92 6.95 -0.42
CA ASN A 1 -6.20 7.43 0.16
C ASN A 1 -7.13 6.28 0.59
N GLY A 2 -6.64 5.05 0.78
CA GLY A 2 -7.47 3.90 1.16
C GLY A 2 -8.40 3.36 0.07
N LYS A 3 -8.45 3.97 -1.13
CA LYS A 3 -9.34 3.61 -2.23
C LYS A 3 -8.66 2.78 -3.32
N HIS A 4 -7.55 2.12 -2.99
CA HIS A 4 -6.68 1.44 -3.96
C HIS A 4 -6.32 2.30 -5.17
N GLU A 5 -6.08 3.59 -4.94
CA GLU A 5 -5.71 4.56 -5.97
C GLU A 5 -4.25 5.01 -5.77
N ILE A 6 -3.44 4.89 -6.83
CA ILE A 6 -2.08 5.42 -6.85
C ILE A 6 -2.14 6.91 -7.14
N LEU A 7 -1.78 7.72 -6.14
CA LEU A 7 -1.82 9.18 -6.25
C LEU A 7 -0.57 9.78 -6.89
N GLY A 8 0.52 9.02 -6.93
CA GLY A 8 1.78 9.44 -7.50
C GLY A 8 2.85 8.37 -7.36
N ILE A 9 3.84 8.44 -8.25
CA ILE A 9 5.03 7.60 -8.23
C ILE A 9 6.23 8.55 -8.27
N THR A 10 7.24 8.26 -7.46
CA THR A 10 8.52 8.97 -7.47
C THR A 10 9.62 7.94 -7.65
N ILE A 11 10.40 8.10 -8.71
CA ILE A 11 11.51 7.22 -9.05
C ILE A 11 12.79 8.02 -8.85
N LYS A 12 13.75 7.44 -8.14
CA LYS A 12 15.05 8.07 -8.00
C LYS A 12 15.86 7.87 -9.29
N PRO A 13 16.63 8.86 -9.76
CA PRO A 13 17.39 8.75 -11.01
C PRO A 13 18.29 7.51 -11.08
N GLU A 14 18.88 7.12 -9.95
CA GLU A 14 19.74 5.93 -9.84
C GLU A 14 19.03 4.60 -10.08
N ALA A 15 17.70 4.57 -10.02
CA ALA A 15 16.91 3.38 -10.36
C ALA A 15 16.54 3.32 -11.85
N VAL A 16 16.92 4.32 -12.64
CA VAL A 16 16.64 4.41 -14.09
C VAL A 16 17.93 4.12 -14.85
N ASP A 17 18.19 2.84 -15.10
CA ASP A 17 19.24 2.41 -16.01
C ASP A 17 18.63 2.04 -17.37
N PRO A 18 18.95 2.75 -18.47
CA PRO A 18 18.44 2.42 -19.80
C PRO A 18 18.82 1.02 -20.29
N ASP A 19 19.91 0.46 -19.77
CA ASP A 19 20.39 -0.88 -20.11
C ASP A 19 19.73 -1.97 -19.24
N ASP A 20 19.01 -1.59 -18.19
CA ASP A 20 18.32 -2.49 -17.24
C ASP A 20 16.95 -1.93 -16.79
N ILE A 21 16.05 -1.78 -17.77
CA ILE A 21 14.67 -1.33 -17.53
C ILE A 21 13.86 -2.39 -16.77
N GLU A 22 14.17 -3.68 -16.94
CA GLU A 22 13.46 -4.78 -16.28
C GLU A 22 13.57 -4.64 -14.74
N MET A 23 14.73 -4.27 -14.22
CA MET A 23 14.89 -4.01 -12.79
C MET A 23 13.98 -2.87 -12.29
N LEU A 24 13.81 -1.79 -13.07
CA LEU A 24 12.92 -0.70 -12.70
C LEU A 24 11.46 -1.14 -12.68
N GLU A 25 11.04 -1.93 -13.68
CA GLU A 25 9.69 -2.49 -13.76
C GLU A 25 9.39 -3.39 -12.55
N ASP A 26 10.33 -4.25 -12.18
CA ASP A 26 10.22 -5.12 -11.01
C ASP A 26 10.07 -4.33 -9.70
N LEU A 27 10.86 -3.26 -9.54
CA LEU A 27 10.77 -2.39 -8.37
C LEU A 27 9.40 -1.69 -8.28
N VAL A 28 8.88 -1.21 -9.41
CA VAL A 28 7.55 -0.57 -9.46
C VAL A 28 6.45 -1.59 -9.15
N ALA A 29 6.50 -2.78 -9.73
CA ALA A 29 5.53 -3.84 -9.47
C ALA A 29 5.53 -4.26 -8.00
N ALA A 30 6.72 -4.45 -7.41
CA ALA A 30 6.87 -4.77 -6.00
C ALA A 30 6.29 -3.67 -5.09
N ALA A 31 6.57 -2.40 -5.39
CA ALA A 31 6.07 -1.26 -4.61
C ALA A 31 4.54 -1.13 -4.68
N VAL A 32 3.94 -1.32 -5.86
CA VAL A 32 2.48 -1.30 -6.02
C VAL A 32 1.82 -2.44 -5.24
N ASN A 33 2.32 -3.67 -5.39
CA ASN A 33 1.77 -4.83 -4.67
C ASN A 33 1.88 -4.67 -3.14
N ALA A 34 3.01 -4.18 -2.65
CA ALA A 34 3.19 -3.89 -1.23
C ALA A 34 2.22 -2.80 -0.73
N THR A 35 2.00 -1.76 -1.54
CA THR A 35 1.06 -0.67 -1.21
C THR A 35 -0.37 -1.17 -1.12
N VAL A 36 -0.81 -2.02 -2.05
CA VAL A 36 -2.16 -2.64 -2.01
C VAL A 36 -2.33 -3.43 -0.72
N LYS A 37 -1.36 -4.28 -0.38
CA LYS A 37 -1.38 -5.05 0.87
C LYS A 37 -1.45 -4.15 2.11
N GLN A 38 -0.67 -3.08 2.13
CA GLN A 38 -0.68 -2.11 3.24
C GLN A 38 -2.02 -1.38 3.37
N VAL A 39 -2.70 -1.08 2.26
CA VAL A 39 -4.05 -0.49 2.28
C VAL A 39 -5.04 -1.44 2.95
N ASP A 40 -5.01 -2.72 2.59
CA ASP A 40 -5.90 -3.73 3.18
C ASP A 40 -5.61 -3.91 4.68
N GLU A 41 -4.34 -4.07 5.06
CA GLU A 41 -3.92 -4.17 6.47
C GLU A 41 -4.34 -2.93 7.28
N THR A 42 -4.23 -1.74 6.70
CA THR A 42 -4.67 -0.50 7.36
C THR A 42 -6.19 -0.47 7.53
N ALA A 43 -6.94 -0.88 6.50
CA ALA A 43 -8.40 -0.92 6.57
C ALA A 43 -8.89 -1.91 7.64
N GLU A 44 -8.29 -3.11 7.70
CA GLU A 44 -8.57 -4.10 8.73
C GLU A 44 -8.24 -3.57 10.14
N ALA A 45 -7.08 -2.92 10.30
CA ALA A 45 -6.67 -2.35 11.58
C ALA A 45 -7.63 -1.25 12.06
N GLU A 46 -8.09 -0.36 11.17
CA GLU A 46 -9.08 0.67 11.52
C GLU A 46 -10.45 0.09 11.88
N MET A 47 -10.91 -0.96 11.16
CA MET A 47 -12.12 -1.71 11.53
C MET A 47 -11.98 -2.40 12.89
N GLY A 48 -10.80 -2.97 13.18
CA GLY A 48 -10.47 -3.54 14.48
C GLY A 48 -10.51 -2.52 15.61
N LYS A 49 -10.01 -1.29 15.38
CA LYS A 49 -10.11 -0.19 16.36
C LYS A 49 -11.55 0.24 16.61
N LEU A 50 -12.36 0.32 15.56
CA LEU A 50 -13.78 0.67 15.68
C LEU A 50 -14.55 -0.40 16.46
N THR A 51 -14.37 -1.66 16.11
CA THR A 51 -15.07 -2.79 16.75
C THR A 51 -14.54 -3.11 18.16
N GLY A 52 -13.25 -2.89 18.43
CA GLY A 52 -12.65 -3.05 19.75
C GLY A 52 -12.81 -1.84 20.68
N GLY A 53 -13.07 -0.66 20.14
CA GLY A 53 -13.42 0.55 20.92
C GLY A 53 -14.92 0.63 21.25
N LEU A 54 -15.75 -0.05 20.47
CA LEU A 54 -17.13 -0.34 20.82
C LEU A 54 -17.16 -1.56 21.74
N ASN A 55 -16.99 -1.33 23.06
CA ASN A 55 -17.65 -2.19 24.04
C ASN A 55 -19.14 -2.15 23.70
N ILE A 56 -19.63 -3.04 22.83
CA ILE A 56 -21.05 -3.12 22.49
C ILE A 56 -21.75 -3.53 23.79
N PRO A 57 -22.43 -2.61 24.49
CA PRO A 57 -23.02 -2.93 25.78
C PRO A 57 -24.23 -3.83 25.49
N GLY A 58 -24.14 -5.09 25.90
CA GLY A 58 -25.26 -6.04 25.81
C GLY A 58 -25.12 -7.15 24.76
N LEU A 59 -23.92 -7.48 24.31
CA LEU A 59 -23.59 -8.74 23.62
C LEU A 59 -22.45 -9.47 24.34
#